data_AF-A0AA35W7G8-F1
#
_entry.id   AF-A0AA35W7G8-F1
#
_cell.length_a   1.000
_cell.length_b   1.000
_cell.length_c   1.000
_cell.angle_alpha   90.00
_cell.angle_beta   90.00
_cell.angle_gamma   90.00
#
_symmetry.space_group_name_H-M   'P 1'
#
loop_
_entity.id
_entity.type
_entity.pdbx_description
1 polymer ?
#
loop_
_entity_poly.entity_id
_entity_poly.type
_entity_poly.pdbx_seq_one_letter_code
_entity_poly.pdbx_strand_id
1 'polypeptide(L)'
;MSELPGGAGGRGKGSEYSSRSSYSEGDLEVRRQQVQGEEREREREERESLEQLDTFLNDLKDMTDGLESVLQPKKEEKRRRKEQATPHSNTGDLRERLVECLFLSPPLHRRQRSCEEKRLQPSLSMDGSQELSDETKLQNRTYLKSLDSLQILKMLATMGLGQYQEVFGSQQINGDLLLECDDKMLQNDLQVSSKLHRIRLLRIISGNYSVLDILSGRDGYVTMHPCK
;
A
#
# COMPACT_ATOMS: atom_id res chain seq x y z
N MET A 1 14.51 -38.97 31.09
CA MET A 1 13.37 -39.69 30.49
C MET A 1 12.15 -39.29 31.28
N SER A 2 11.30 -38.44 30.71
CA SER A 2 10.07 -37.98 31.35
C SER A 2 8.97 -38.08 30.31
N GLU A 3 7.99 -38.91 30.63
CA GLU A 3 6.85 -39.31 29.82
C GLU A 3 5.74 -38.24 29.80
N LEU A 4 4.81 -38.46 28.87
CA LEU A 4 3.70 -37.66 28.35
C LEU A 4 2.66 -37.17 29.40
N PRO A 5 1.68 -36.33 28.99
CA PRO A 5 0.41 -36.93 28.61
C PRO A 5 -0.25 -36.34 27.36
N GLY A 6 -0.86 -37.24 26.57
CA GLY A 6 -1.69 -36.93 25.42
C GLY A 6 -3.08 -36.43 25.79
N GLY A 7 -3.56 -35.42 25.06
CA GLY A 7 -4.93 -34.93 25.11
C GLY A 7 -5.76 -35.57 24.00
N ALA A 8 -6.71 -36.42 24.40
CA ALA A 8 -7.72 -37.01 23.55
C ALA A 8 -9.03 -36.19 23.60
N GLY A 9 -9.77 -36.21 22.49
CA GLY A 9 -11.23 -36.26 22.53
C GLY A 9 -11.98 -34.97 22.24
N GLY A 10 -12.74 -34.96 21.14
CA GLY A 10 -13.72 -33.93 20.84
C GLY A 10 -14.44 -34.08 19.51
N ARG A 11 -14.91 -35.29 19.14
CA ARG A 11 -15.83 -35.46 18.00
C ARG A 11 -17.24 -34.99 18.42
N GLY A 12 -17.52 -33.71 18.18
CA GLY A 12 -18.88 -33.16 18.29
C GLY A 12 -19.75 -33.70 17.16
N LYS A 13 -20.70 -34.58 17.48
CA LYS A 13 -21.82 -34.91 16.61
C LYS A 13 -22.78 -33.71 16.65
N GLY A 14 -22.67 -32.83 15.66
CA GLY A 14 -23.64 -31.77 15.43
C GLY A 14 -24.98 -32.38 15.04
N SER A 15 -25.95 -32.26 15.94
CA SER A 15 -27.35 -32.62 15.76
C SER A 15 -27.95 -31.80 14.61
N GLU A 16 -28.24 -32.45 13.49
CA GLU A 16 -29.03 -31.89 12.39
C GLU A 16 -30.47 -31.67 12.87
N TYR A 17 -30.72 -30.52 13.52
CA TYR A 17 -32.08 -30.02 13.73
C TYR A 17 -32.63 -29.58 12.37
N SER A 18 -33.22 -30.52 11.65
CA SER A 18 -34.06 -30.26 10.48
C SER A 18 -35.36 -29.60 10.93
N SER A 19 -35.28 -28.34 11.35
CA SER A 19 -36.42 -27.46 11.61
C SER A 19 -37.09 -27.14 10.28
N ARG A 20 -38.00 -28.02 9.86
CA ARG A 20 -38.82 -27.87 8.67
C ARG A 20 -39.81 -26.74 8.93
N SER A 21 -39.41 -25.52 8.56
CA SER A 21 -40.24 -24.34 8.75
C SER A 21 -41.53 -24.44 7.96
N SER A 22 -42.66 -24.54 8.66
CA SER A 22 -44.01 -24.59 8.09
C SER A 22 -44.49 -23.16 7.79
N TYR A 23 -43.84 -22.49 6.83
CA TYR A 23 -44.42 -21.29 6.26
C TYR A 23 -45.58 -21.69 5.35
N SER A 24 -46.72 -21.01 5.49
CA SER A 24 -47.83 -21.21 4.57
C SER A 24 -47.44 -20.69 3.17
N GLU A 25 -48.07 -21.22 2.12
CA GLU A 25 -47.81 -20.77 0.75
C GLU A 25 -48.05 -19.25 0.58
N GLY A 26 -48.99 -18.69 1.35
CA GLY A 26 -49.21 -17.24 1.43
C GLY A 26 -48.03 -16.46 2.00
N ASP A 27 -47.35 -16.98 3.04
CA ASP A 27 -46.17 -16.32 3.62
C ASP A 27 -44.99 -16.29 2.65
N LEU A 28 -44.85 -17.34 1.83
CA LEU A 28 -43.83 -17.40 0.79
C LEU A 28 -44.08 -16.39 -0.33
N GLU A 29 -45.34 -16.17 -0.69
CA GLU A 29 -45.71 -15.19 -1.74
C GLU A 29 -45.50 -13.75 -1.29
N VAL A 30 -45.87 -13.41 -0.05
CA VAL A 30 -45.59 -12.09 0.54
C VAL A 30 -44.08 -11.83 0.56
N ARG A 31 -43.28 -12.83 0.95
CA ARG A 31 -41.82 -12.72 0.95
C ARG A 31 -41.24 -12.54 -0.45
N ARG A 32 -41.78 -13.20 -1.47
CA ARG A 32 -41.37 -12.99 -2.87
C ARG A 32 -41.66 -11.57 -3.34
N GLN A 33 -42.84 -11.04 -3.02
CA GLN A 33 -43.21 -9.66 -3.37
C GLN A 33 -42.33 -8.64 -2.64
N GLN A 34 -42.01 -8.89 -1.37
CA GLN A 34 -41.09 -8.03 -0.61
C GLN A 34 -39.69 -8.03 -1.22
N VAL A 35 -39.13 -9.20 -1.53
CA VAL A 35 -37.81 -9.32 -2.16
C VAL A 35 -37.78 -8.62 -3.52
N GLN A 36 -38.82 -8.74 -4.34
CA GLN A 36 -38.92 -8.02 -5.61
C GLN A 36 -39.02 -6.50 -5.42
N GLY A 37 -39.66 -6.02 -4.36
CA GLY A 37 -39.71 -4.61 -4.00
C GLY A 37 -38.32 -4.07 -3.64
N GLU A 38 -37.61 -4.77 -2.77
CA GLU A 38 -36.25 -4.43 -2.32
C GLU A 38 -35.24 -4.45 -3.49
N GLU A 39 -35.37 -5.40 -4.42
CA GLU A 39 -34.51 -5.48 -5.61
C GLU A 39 -34.72 -4.28 -6.54
N ARG A 40 -35.97 -3.87 -6.78
CA ARG A 40 -36.28 -2.67 -7.58
C ARG A 40 -35.83 -1.38 -6.94
N GLU A 41 -35.90 -1.28 -5.61
CA GLU A 41 -35.41 -0.11 -4.87
C GLU A 41 -33.89 -0.02 -4.99
N ARG A 42 -33.17 -1.15 -4.84
CA ARG A 42 -31.72 -1.21 -5.06
C ARG A 42 -31.33 -0.82 -6.49
N GLU A 43 -32.04 -1.34 -7.51
CA GLU A 43 -31.79 -0.97 -8.91
C GLU A 43 -32.00 0.53 -9.16
N ARG A 44 -32.95 1.16 -8.47
CA ARG A 44 -33.20 2.60 -8.55
C ARG A 44 -32.07 3.40 -7.92
N GLU A 45 -31.63 3.03 -6.71
CA GLU A 45 -30.51 3.68 -6.03
C GLU A 45 -29.20 3.56 -6.84
N GLU A 46 -28.97 2.41 -7.48
CA GLU A 46 -27.82 2.20 -8.37
C GLU A 46 -27.88 3.13 -9.59
N ARG A 47 -29.06 3.28 -10.22
CA ARG A 47 -29.24 4.24 -11.34
C ARG A 47 -29.02 5.68 -10.91
N GLU A 48 -29.57 6.10 -9.78
CA GLU A 48 -29.39 7.46 -9.26
C GLU A 48 -27.91 7.73 -8.95
N SER A 49 -27.18 6.72 -8.44
CA SER A 49 -25.73 6.81 -8.20
C SER A 49 -24.92 6.94 -9.50
N LEU A 50 -25.32 6.23 -10.56
CA LEU A 50 -24.67 6.33 -11.88
C LEU A 50 -24.91 7.70 -12.54
N GLU A 51 -26.11 8.27 -12.41
CA GLU A 51 -26.41 9.62 -12.92
C GLU A 51 -25.60 10.70 -12.19
N GLN A 52 -25.43 10.56 -10.86
CA GLN A 52 -24.56 11.45 -10.09
C GLN A 52 -23.10 11.35 -10.56
N LEU A 53 -22.62 10.14 -10.86
CA LEU A 53 -21.25 9.94 -11.36
C LEU A 53 -21.05 10.57 -12.74
N ASP A 54 -22.01 10.44 -13.64
CA ASP A 54 -21.92 11.05 -14.98
C ASP A 54 -21.89 12.58 -14.90
N THR A 55 -22.70 13.16 -14.00
CA THR A 55 -22.68 14.61 -13.72
C THR A 55 -21.29 15.06 -13.23
N PHE A 56 -20.70 14.32 -12.29
CA PHE A 56 -19.37 14.62 -11.75
C PHE A 56 -18.26 14.50 -12.81
N LEU A 57 -18.34 13.50 -13.71
CA LEU A 57 -17.38 13.34 -14.80
C LEU A 57 -17.48 14.48 -15.82
N ASN A 58 -18.68 14.97 -16.11
CA ASN A 58 -18.88 16.14 -16.96
C ASN A 58 -18.26 17.40 -16.33
N ASP A 59 -18.46 17.64 -15.02
CA ASP A 59 -17.83 18.75 -14.31
C ASP A 59 -16.29 18.69 -14.35
N LEU A 60 -15.72 17.49 -14.16
CA LEU A 60 -14.27 17.27 -14.27
C LEU A 60 -13.74 17.59 -15.67
N LYS A 61 -14.50 17.23 -16.70
CA LYS A 61 -14.14 17.51 -18.09
C LYS A 61 -14.12 19.01 -18.37
N ASP A 62 -15.15 19.73 -17.93
CA ASP A 62 -15.23 21.19 -18.11
C ASP A 62 -14.06 21.91 -17.41
N MET A 63 -13.67 21.47 -16.22
CA MET A 63 -12.48 22.00 -15.55
C MET A 63 -11.18 21.72 -16.31
N THR A 64 -11.08 20.54 -16.94
CA THR A 64 -9.89 20.14 -17.71
C THR A 64 -9.77 20.94 -18.99
N ASP A 65 -10.88 21.12 -19.72
CA ASP A 65 -10.94 21.94 -20.94
C ASP A 65 -10.61 23.42 -20.61
N GLY A 66 -11.04 23.91 -19.45
CA GLY A 66 -10.66 25.22 -18.92
C GLY A 66 -9.14 25.36 -18.74
N LEU A 67 -8.48 24.37 -18.15
CA LEU A 67 -7.01 24.38 -17.96
C LEU A 67 -6.23 24.30 -19.27
N GLU A 68 -6.72 23.53 -20.25
CA GLU A 68 -6.06 23.41 -21.56
C GLU A 68 -6.05 24.75 -22.30
N SER A 69 -7.13 25.53 -22.23
CA SER A 69 -7.21 26.87 -22.82
C SER A 69 -6.15 27.85 -22.27
N VAL A 70 -5.81 27.74 -20.98
CA VAL A 70 -4.80 28.59 -20.31
C VAL A 70 -3.37 28.21 -20.71
N LEU A 71 -3.13 26.95 -21.08
CA LEU A 71 -1.80 26.46 -21.42
C LEU A 71 -1.39 26.72 -22.88
N GLN A 72 -2.34 26.91 -23.80
CA GLN A 72 -2.04 27.17 -25.21
C GLN A 72 -1.18 28.42 -25.46
N PRO A 73 -1.42 29.60 -24.85
CA PRO A 73 -0.63 30.81 -25.16
C PRO A 73 0.86 30.69 -24.78
N LYS A 74 1.20 29.85 -23.77
CA LYS A 74 2.61 29.66 -23.36
C LYS A 74 3.42 28.78 -24.31
N LYS A 75 2.79 27.86 -25.04
CA LYS A 75 3.48 27.04 -26.07
C LYS A 75 3.78 27.87 -27.31
N GLU A 76 2.86 28.76 -27.70
CA GLU A 76 3.03 29.69 -28.83
C GLU A 76 4.16 30.71 -28.56
N GLU A 77 4.22 31.27 -27.35
CA GLU A 77 5.29 32.23 -26.98
C GLU A 77 6.68 31.58 -26.96
N LYS A 78 6.78 30.31 -26.52
CA LYS A 78 8.06 29.58 -26.55
C LYS A 78 8.52 29.28 -27.98
N ARG A 79 7.59 29.06 -28.93
CA ARG A 79 7.93 28.95 -30.37
C ARG A 79 8.46 30.27 -30.92
N ARG A 80 7.80 31.40 -30.62
CA ARG A 80 8.27 32.74 -31.02
C ARG A 80 9.65 33.08 -30.47
N ARG A 81 9.95 32.72 -29.22
CA ARG A 81 11.30 32.94 -28.64
C ARG A 81 12.38 32.04 -29.25
N LYS A 82 12.03 30.84 -29.73
CA LYS A 82 12.98 29.93 -30.37
C LYS A 82 13.38 30.38 -31.79
N GLU A 83 12.53 31.10 -32.49
CA GLU A 83 12.84 31.67 -33.82
C GLU A 83 13.71 32.93 -33.76
N GLN A 84 13.77 33.63 -32.63
CA GLN A 84 14.63 34.80 -32.44
C GLN A 84 16.02 34.49 -31.86
N ALA A 85 16.29 33.23 -31.50
CA ALA A 85 17.60 32.82 -31.01
C ALA A 85 18.54 32.53 -32.19
N THR A 86 19.39 33.49 -32.53
CA THR A 86 20.46 33.34 -33.52
C THR A 86 21.47 32.26 -33.09
N PRO A 87 22.02 31.48 -34.03
CA PRO A 87 22.99 30.43 -33.74
C PRO A 87 24.37 31.07 -33.50
N HIS A 88 24.69 31.40 -32.24
CA HIS A 88 26.08 31.63 -31.87
C HIS A 88 26.75 30.28 -31.56
N SER A 89 27.54 29.85 -32.54
CA SER A 89 28.56 28.82 -32.42
C SER A 89 29.49 29.12 -31.25
N ASN A 90 29.46 28.29 -30.21
CA ASN A 90 30.62 28.12 -29.34
C ASN A 90 30.57 26.72 -28.70
N THR A 91 30.88 25.72 -29.52
CA THR A 91 31.30 24.40 -29.04
C THR A 91 32.75 24.51 -28.57
N GLY A 92 32.94 25.22 -27.46
CA GLY A 92 34.18 25.23 -26.69
C GLY A 92 34.08 24.20 -25.58
N ASP A 93 34.59 23.01 -25.89
CA ASP A 93 35.38 22.17 -24.98
C ASP A 93 34.89 21.99 -23.53
N LEU A 94 33.93 21.07 -23.33
CA LEU A 94 33.52 20.57 -22.02
C LEU A 94 34.11 19.17 -21.72
N ARG A 95 35.11 18.71 -22.49
CA ARG A 95 35.73 17.39 -22.27
C ARG A 95 36.81 17.38 -21.18
N GLU A 96 37.23 18.54 -20.66
CA GLU A 96 38.30 18.62 -19.66
C GLU A 96 37.87 18.69 -18.19
N ARG A 97 36.56 18.69 -17.84
CA ARG A 97 36.11 18.88 -16.45
C ARG A 97 35.53 17.66 -15.73
N LEU A 98 35.70 16.45 -16.28
CA LEU A 98 35.11 15.22 -15.73
C LEU A 98 36.11 14.19 -15.18
N VAL A 99 37.34 14.61 -14.81
CA VAL A 99 38.38 13.68 -14.30
C VAL A 99 38.66 13.79 -12.79
N GLU A 100 38.12 14.78 -12.07
CA GLU A 100 38.57 15.04 -10.68
C GLU A 100 37.67 14.54 -9.53
N CYS A 101 36.58 13.80 -9.78
CA CYS A 101 35.71 13.31 -8.70
C CYS A 101 35.91 11.83 -8.28
N LEU A 102 36.94 11.14 -8.79
CA LEU A 102 37.15 9.70 -8.50
C LEU A 102 38.13 9.38 -7.35
N PHE A 103 38.70 10.39 -6.67
CA PHE A 103 39.58 10.15 -5.53
C PHE A 103 39.15 11.00 -4.35
N LEU A 104 38.45 10.39 -3.39
CA LEU A 104 38.46 10.66 -1.93
C LEU A 104 37.19 10.06 -1.29
N SER A 105 37.10 8.73 -1.25
CA SER A 105 36.24 8.05 -0.28
C SER A 105 37.03 7.89 1.03
N PRO A 106 36.59 8.46 2.17
CA PRO A 106 37.25 8.24 3.45
C PRO A 106 37.00 6.82 3.96
N PRO A 107 37.96 6.21 4.68
CA PRO A 107 37.80 4.90 5.30
C PRO A 107 36.80 5.00 6.46
N LEU A 108 35.68 4.28 6.34
CA LEU A 108 34.73 4.06 7.43
C LEU A 108 35.44 3.32 8.57
N HIS A 109 35.91 4.10 9.54
CA HIS A 109 36.34 3.59 10.83
C HIS A 109 35.13 2.97 11.55
N ARG A 110 35.05 1.65 11.40
CA ARG A 110 34.61 0.62 12.35
C ARG A 110 34.38 1.16 13.77
N ARG A 111 33.23 1.80 14.01
CA ARG A 111 32.76 2.14 15.35
C ARG A 111 32.02 0.93 15.89
N GLN A 112 32.78 -0.03 16.43
CA GLN A 112 32.26 -1.06 17.32
C GLN A 112 31.68 -0.36 18.56
N ARG A 113 30.38 -0.05 18.54
CA ARG A 113 29.61 0.12 19.77
C ARG A 113 29.01 -1.25 20.09
N SER A 114 29.66 -1.92 21.02
CA SER A 114 29.10 -3.02 21.80
C SER A 114 27.87 -2.49 22.54
N CYS A 115 26.71 -2.63 21.93
CA CYS A 115 25.44 -2.51 22.64
C CYS A 115 25.26 -3.82 23.39
N GLU A 116 25.63 -3.81 24.67
CA GLU A 116 25.29 -4.89 25.59
C GLU A 116 23.79 -5.14 25.56
N GLU A 117 23.49 -6.38 25.17
CA GLU A 117 22.22 -7.05 25.15
C GLU A 117 21.66 -7.17 26.57
N LYS A 118 21.13 -6.08 27.11
CA LYS A 118 20.21 -6.17 28.25
C LYS A 118 18.85 -6.63 27.72
N ARG A 119 18.62 -7.94 27.84
CA ARG A 119 17.31 -8.61 27.83
C ARG A 119 16.33 -7.88 28.73
N LEU A 120 15.67 -6.86 28.18
CA LEU A 120 14.37 -6.43 28.61
C LEU A 120 13.43 -6.97 27.54
N GLN A 121 12.79 -8.09 27.83
CA GLN A 121 11.60 -8.52 27.11
C GLN A 121 10.56 -7.43 27.35
N PRO A 122 10.27 -6.54 26.38
CA PRO A 122 9.16 -5.63 26.55
C PRO A 122 7.94 -6.49 26.24
N SER A 123 7.21 -6.89 27.29
CA SER A 123 5.86 -7.42 27.13
C SER A 123 4.97 -6.28 26.64
N LEU A 124 5.10 -5.94 25.35
CA LEU A 124 4.18 -5.10 24.62
C LEU A 124 2.90 -5.93 24.42
N SER A 125 2.09 -6.05 25.48
CA SER A 125 0.68 -6.36 25.32
C SER A 125 -0.01 -5.12 24.74
N MET A 126 0.25 -4.87 23.46
CA MET A 126 -0.52 -3.94 22.63
C MET A 126 -1.77 -4.68 22.16
N ASP A 127 -2.63 -5.07 23.10
CA ASP A 127 -3.89 -5.78 22.89
C ASP A 127 -5.02 -4.83 22.44
N GLY A 128 -4.65 -3.83 21.62
CA GLY A 128 -5.56 -2.96 20.90
C GLY A 128 -5.49 -3.23 19.40
N SER A 129 -5.14 -4.45 19.01
CA SER A 129 -5.16 -4.87 17.62
C SER A 129 -6.63 -5.00 17.21
N GLN A 130 -7.24 -3.90 16.78
CA GLN A 130 -8.45 -3.95 15.97
C GLN A 130 -8.11 -4.82 14.77
N GLU A 131 -8.47 -6.10 14.83
CA GLU A 131 -8.43 -6.96 13.68
C GLU A 131 -9.34 -6.34 12.63
N LEU A 132 -8.74 -5.88 11.53
CA LEU A 132 -9.50 -5.48 10.37
C LEU A 132 -10.36 -6.66 9.92
N SER A 133 -11.57 -6.37 9.46
CA SER A 133 -12.46 -7.38 8.89
C SER A 133 -11.77 -8.14 7.76
N ASP A 134 -12.11 -9.41 7.57
CA ASP A 134 -11.53 -10.24 6.51
C ASP A 134 -11.75 -9.64 5.11
N GLU A 135 -12.87 -8.95 4.92
CA GLU A 135 -13.18 -8.18 3.71
C GLU A 135 -12.15 -7.07 3.48
N THR A 136 -11.86 -6.27 4.52
CA THR A 136 -10.85 -5.20 4.44
C THR A 136 -9.45 -5.76 4.17
N LYS A 137 -9.09 -6.90 4.78
CA LYS A 137 -7.81 -7.57 4.54
C LYS A 137 -7.69 -8.01 3.08
N LEU A 138 -8.76 -8.57 2.50
CA LEU A 138 -8.79 -9.00 1.09
C LEU A 138 -8.67 -7.81 0.13
N GLN A 139 -9.37 -6.71 0.41
CA GLN A 139 -9.27 -5.47 -0.38
C GLN A 139 -7.87 -4.88 -0.32
N ASN A 140 -7.25 -4.82 0.87
CA ASN A 140 -5.87 -4.37 1.04
C ASN A 140 -4.88 -5.24 0.26
N ARG A 141 -5.06 -6.57 0.28
CA ARG A 141 -4.20 -7.49 -0.47
C ARG A 141 -4.35 -7.29 -1.98
N THR A 142 -5.57 -7.13 -2.47
CA THR A 142 -5.86 -6.87 -3.88
C THR A 142 -5.24 -5.55 -4.33
N TYR A 143 -5.36 -4.51 -3.51
CA TYR A 143 -4.74 -3.22 -3.77
C TYR A 143 -3.21 -3.31 -3.75
N LEU A 144 -2.63 -3.97 -2.75
CA LEU A 144 -1.17 -4.17 -2.67
C LEU A 144 -0.65 -4.88 -3.92
N LYS A 145 -1.35 -5.92 -4.39
CA LYS A 145 -0.99 -6.65 -5.62
C LYS A 145 -0.95 -5.75 -6.85
N SER A 146 -1.82 -4.75 -6.93
CA SER A 146 -1.88 -3.82 -8.06
C SER A 146 -0.78 -2.76 -8.08
N LEU A 147 0.02 -2.65 -7.00
CA LEU A 147 1.05 -1.63 -6.91
C LEU A 147 2.26 -1.95 -7.78
N ASP A 148 2.75 -0.91 -8.47
CA ASP A 148 4.01 -0.95 -9.18
C ASP A 148 5.21 -0.76 -8.23
N SER A 149 6.42 -1.01 -8.74
CA SER A 149 7.64 -0.88 -7.94
C SER A 149 7.84 0.55 -7.40
N LEU A 150 7.47 1.58 -8.17
CA LEU A 150 7.60 2.98 -7.75
C LEU A 150 6.67 3.33 -6.59
N GLN A 151 5.44 2.83 -6.59
CA GLN A 151 4.47 2.98 -5.51
C GLN A 151 4.93 2.26 -4.25
N ILE A 152 5.54 1.07 -4.38
CA ILE A 152 6.16 0.37 -3.25
C ILE A 152 7.31 1.19 -2.65
N LEU A 153 8.17 1.78 -3.47
CA LEU A 153 9.23 2.68 -2.97
C LEU A 153 8.63 3.89 -2.24
N LYS A 154 7.58 4.51 -2.78
CA LYS A 154 6.87 5.61 -2.13
C LYS A 154 6.29 5.19 -0.78
N MET A 155 5.65 4.03 -0.71
CA MET A 155 5.12 3.45 0.53
C MET A 155 6.23 3.29 1.58
N LEU A 156 7.40 2.75 1.21
CA LEU A 156 8.54 2.62 2.11
C LEU A 156 9.02 3.98 2.64
N ALA A 157 9.11 5.01 1.80
CA ALA A 157 9.46 6.36 2.26
C ALA A 157 8.45 6.90 3.27
N THR A 158 7.14 6.78 3.00
CA THR A 158 6.10 7.26 3.91
C THR A 158 6.15 6.56 5.26
N MET A 159 6.54 5.28 5.29
CA MET A 159 6.73 4.50 6.52
C MET A 159 8.02 4.83 7.29
N GLY A 160 8.88 5.74 6.78
CA GLY A 160 10.20 6.00 7.34
C GLY A 160 11.21 4.87 7.09
N LEU A 161 10.95 4.02 6.08
CA LEU A 161 11.79 2.90 5.65
C LEU A 161 12.57 3.24 4.37
N GLY A 162 12.80 4.53 4.10
CA GLY A 162 13.45 5.03 2.89
C GLY A 162 14.83 4.42 2.62
N GLN A 163 15.56 4.04 3.67
CA GLN A 163 16.87 3.39 3.57
C GLN A 163 16.87 2.04 2.82
N TYR A 164 15.73 1.38 2.66
CA TYR A 164 15.62 0.13 1.91
C TYR A 164 15.19 0.34 0.45
N GLN A 165 14.91 1.58 0.03
CA GLN A 165 14.41 1.87 -1.32
C GLN A 165 15.38 1.45 -2.42
N GLU A 166 16.69 1.62 -2.21
CA GLU A 166 17.71 1.24 -3.20
C GLU A 166 17.66 -0.27 -3.47
N VAL A 167 17.61 -1.09 -2.42
CA VAL A 167 17.57 -2.55 -2.54
C VAL A 167 16.26 -3.00 -3.19
N PHE A 168 15.11 -2.49 -2.71
CA PHE A 168 13.81 -2.82 -3.30
C PHE A 168 13.69 -2.38 -4.77
N GLY A 169 14.24 -1.22 -5.11
CA GLY A 169 14.25 -0.69 -6.47
C GLY A 169 15.15 -1.50 -7.40
N SER A 170 16.34 -1.89 -6.93
CA SER A 170 17.28 -2.73 -7.69
C SER A 170 16.72 -4.11 -8.00
N GLN A 171 15.94 -4.69 -7.08
CA GLN A 171 15.27 -5.98 -7.26
C GLN A 171 13.90 -5.87 -7.93
N GLN A 172 13.47 -4.65 -8.29
CA GLN A 172 12.19 -4.37 -8.93
C GLN A 172 10.99 -4.98 -8.19
N ILE A 173 11.01 -4.91 -6.85
CA ILE A 173 9.95 -5.46 -6.02
C ILE A 173 8.65 -4.70 -6.29
N ASN A 174 7.68 -5.38 -6.87
CA ASN A 174 6.32 -4.90 -7.10
C ASN A 174 5.35 -5.47 -6.06
N GLY A 175 4.07 -5.12 -6.17
CA GLY A 175 3.02 -5.57 -5.28
C GLY A 175 2.88 -7.09 -5.15
N ASP A 176 2.92 -7.81 -6.27
CA ASP A 176 2.75 -9.26 -6.30
C ASP A 176 3.94 -9.98 -5.63
N LEU A 177 5.18 -9.57 -5.95
CA LEU A 177 6.38 -10.13 -5.32
C LEU A 177 6.45 -9.82 -3.81
N LEU A 178 6.00 -8.62 -3.41
CA LEU A 178 5.98 -8.25 -2.00
C LEU A 178 5.03 -9.14 -1.19
N LEU A 179 3.92 -9.61 -1.78
CA LEU A 179 2.98 -10.51 -1.13
C LEU A 179 3.53 -11.92 -0.89
N GLU A 180 4.56 -12.32 -1.64
CA GLU A 180 5.23 -13.62 -1.51
C GLU A 180 6.38 -13.57 -0.49
N CYS A 181 6.80 -12.37 -0.08
CA CYS A 181 7.92 -12.20 0.84
C CYS A 181 7.59 -12.71 2.25
N ASP A 182 8.45 -13.59 2.77
CA ASP A 182 8.44 -14.02 4.17
C ASP A 182 9.51 -13.27 5.00
N ASP A 183 9.57 -13.52 6.32
CA ASP A 183 10.55 -12.87 7.21
C ASP A 183 12.01 -13.13 6.76
N LYS A 184 12.28 -14.30 6.16
CA LYS A 184 13.62 -14.71 5.73
C LYS A 184 14.03 -13.99 4.45
N MET A 185 13.14 -13.89 3.45
CA MET A 185 13.35 -13.13 2.22
C MET A 185 13.57 -11.66 2.53
N LEU A 186 12.74 -11.08 3.42
CA LEU A 186 12.93 -9.70 3.87
C LEU A 186 14.32 -9.50 4.52
N GLN A 187 14.78 -10.45 5.33
CA GLN A 187 16.06 -10.35 6.02
C GLN A 187 17.27 -10.57 5.10
N ASN A 188 17.25 -11.64 4.31
CA ASN A 188 18.41 -12.11 3.56
C ASN A 188 18.50 -11.47 2.19
N ASP A 189 17.38 -11.41 1.46
CA ASP A 189 17.35 -10.98 0.06
C ASP A 189 17.17 -9.47 -0.01
N LEU A 190 16.25 -8.91 0.77
CA LEU A 190 15.96 -7.46 0.81
C LEU A 190 16.76 -6.69 1.86
N GLN A 191 17.65 -7.37 2.58
CA GLN A 191 18.57 -6.80 3.58
C GLN A 191 17.89 -5.95 4.67
N VAL A 192 16.63 -6.28 5.01
CA VAL A 192 15.88 -5.63 6.09
C VAL A 192 16.34 -6.19 7.44
N SER A 193 17.50 -5.72 7.89
CA SER A 193 18.19 -6.22 9.10
C SER A 193 17.40 -6.00 10.40
N SER A 194 16.68 -4.88 10.50
CA SER A 194 15.88 -4.53 11.68
C SER A 194 14.64 -5.42 11.78
N LYS A 195 14.56 -6.21 12.86
CA LYS A 195 13.40 -7.06 13.17
C LYS A 195 12.10 -6.26 13.24
N LEU A 196 12.14 -5.05 13.79
CA LEU A 196 10.96 -4.17 13.86
C LEU A 196 10.47 -3.75 12.48
N HIS A 197 11.38 -3.45 11.54
CA HIS A 197 11.01 -3.09 10.17
C HIS A 197 10.39 -4.27 9.43
N ARG A 198 10.93 -5.48 9.61
CA ARG A 198 10.33 -6.70 9.02
C ARG A 198 8.93 -6.98 9.56
N ILE A 199 8.73 -6.89 10.87
CA ILE A 199 7.40 -7.06 11.48
C ILE A 199 6.40 -6.05 10.89
N ARG A 200 6.81 -4.79 10.68
CA ARG A 200 5.95 -3.77 10.07
C ARG A 200 5.54 -4.14 8.64
N LEU A 201 6.51 -4.53 7.81
CA LEU A 201 6.24 -4.97 6.43
C LEU A 201 5.32 -6.20 6.40
N LEU A 202 5.59 -7.19 7.25
CA LEU A 202 4.76 -8.40 7.34
C LEU A 202 3.33 -8.10 7.77
N ARG A 203 3.10 -7.12 8.66
CA ARG A 203 1.74 -6.71 9.03
C ARG A 203 0.99 -6.07 7.86
N ILE A 204 1.66 -5.32 7.00
CA ILE A 204 1.07 -4.77 5.77
C ILE A 204 0.75 -5.88 4.78
N ILE A 205 1.70 -6.79 4.55
CA ILE A 205 1.53 -7.96 3.66
C ILE A 205 0.37 -8.84 4.12
N SER A 206 0.20 -9.00 5.43
CA SER A 206 -0.91 -9.76 6.04
C SER A 206 -2.26 -9.04 5.94
N GLY A 207 -2.29 -7.77 5.51
CA GLY A 207 -3.49 -6.96 5.43
C GLY A 207 -3.94 -6.35 6.75
N ASN A 208 -3.13 -6.43 7.82
CA ASN A 208 -3.43 -5.83 9.12
C ASN A 208 -3.35 -4.31 9.11
N TYR A 209 -2.68 -3.74 8.10
CA TYR A 209 -2.64 -2.30 7.84
C TYR A 209 -3.09 -1.98 6.43
N SER A 210 -3.85 -0.91 6.32
CA SER A 210 -4.31 -0.36 5.05
C SER A 210 -3.17 0.34 4.34
N VAL A 211 -2.85 -0.13 3.14
CA VAL A 211 -1.84 0.48 2.28
C VAL A 211 -2.25 1.89 1.85
N LEU A 212 -3.56 2.11 1.67
CA LEU A 212 -4.13 3.42 1.34
C LEU A 212 -3.91 4.42 2.49
N ASP A 213 -4.05 4.00 3.74
CA ASP A 213 -3.82 4.87 4.90
C ASP A 213 -2.35 5.26 5.03
N ILE A 214 -1.44 4.32 4.73
CA ILE A 214 -0.01 4.58 4.69
C ILE A 214 0.32 5.58 3.58
N LEU A 215 -0.13 5.33 2.35
CA LEU A 215 0.17 6.20 1.21
C LEU A 215 -0.44 7.60 1.33
N SER A 216 -1.58 7.72 2.00
CA SER A 216 -2.23 9.00 2.30
C SER A 216 -1.60 9.73 3.49
N GLY A 217 -0.64 9.10 4.19
CA GLY A 217 0.02 9.68 5.37
C GLY A 217 -0.90 9.80 6.59
N ARG A 218 -2.06 9.14 6.56
CA ARG A 218 -3.00 9.08 7.70
C ARG A 218 -2.60 8.03 8.72
N ASP A 219 -1.71 7.12 8.36
CA ASP A 219 -1.31 6.04 9.22
C ASP A 219 -0.59 6.53 10.49
N GLY A 220 -1.05 6.04 11.64
CA GLY A 220 -0.57 6.42 12.97
C GLY A 220 0.89 6.05 13.23
N TYR A 221 1.48 5.19 12.39
CA TYR A 221 2.88 4.77 12.51
C TYR A 221 3.89 5.90 12.29
N VAL A 222 3.55 6.93 11.51
CA VAL A 222 4.46 8.03 11.17
C VAL A 222 4.65 9.00 12.34
N THR A 223 3.81 8.93 13.38
CA THR A 223 3.92 9.80 14.56
C THR A 223 5.12 9.49 15.46
N MET A 224 5.85 8.40 15.21
CA MET A 224 7.12 8.13 15.89
C MET A 224 8.20 9.06 15.30
N HIS A 225 8.34 10.24 15.93
CA HIS A 225 9.22 11.33 15.52
C HIS A 225 10.57 10.84 14.95
N PRO A 226 11.02 11.42 13.82
CA PRO A 226 12.37 11.15 13.34
C PRO A 226 13.36 11.51 14.46
N CYS A 227 14.12 10.51 14.91
CA CYS A 227 15.25 10.77 15.80
C CYS A 227 16.24 11.65 15.01
N LYS A 228 16.28 12.93 15.37
CA LYS A 228 17.24 13.91 14.84
C LYS A 228 18.67 13.54 15.25
#